data_AF-A0A6M3M521-F1
#
_entry.id   AF-A0A6M3M521-F1
#
_cell.length_a   1.000
_cell.length_b   1.000
_cell.length_c   1.000
_cell.angle_alpha   90.00
_cell.angle_beta   90.00
_cell.angle_gamma   90.00
#
_symmetry.space_group_name_H-M   'P 1'
#
loop_
_entity.id
_entity.type
_entity.pdbx_description
1 polymer ?
#
loop_
_entity_poly.entity_id
_entity_poly.type
_entity_poly.pdbx_seq_one_letter_code
_entity_poly.pdbx_strand_id
1 'polypeptide(L)'
;MPERNMAASDLPAPRIIGDSIEPTQSMVDGKLYTSKSALRSTYKPSGNKDGKSYVEVGNDSSVTNPKPYVKPKPDRKEIKAALGKAFSQAGLGA
;
A
#
# COMPACT_ATOMS: atom_id res chain seq x y z
N MET A 1 -14.83 -5.58 22.31
CA MET A 1 -14.63 -4.12 22.43
C MET A 1 -13.70 -3.69 21.30
N PRO A 2 -13.98 -2.59 20.59
CA PRO A 2 -13.07 -2.06 19.57
C PRO A 2 -11.72 -1.64 20.20
N GLU A 3 -10.66 -1.65 19.39
CA GLU A 3 -9.31 -1.24 19.82
C GLU A 3 -9.30 0.24 20.24
N ARG A 4 -8.63 0.55 21.36
CA ARG A 4 -8.62 1.89 21.94
C ARG A 4 -7.66 2.79 21.15
N ASN A 5 -8.18 3.86 20.57
CA ASN A 5 -7.35 4.85 19.86
C ASN A 5 -6.73 5.83 20.86
N MET A 6 -5.42 5.69 21.13
CA MET A 6 -4.70 6.56 22.08
C MET A 6 -4.68 8.05 21.69
N ALA A 7 -4.97 8.39 20.43
CA ALA A 7 -5.02 9.77 19.95
C ALA A 7 -6.43 10.41 20.05
N ALA A 8 -7.43 9.66 20.53
CA ALA A 8 -8.78 10.14 20.74
C ALA A 8 -9.12 10.13 22.24
N SER A 9 -9.75 11.20 22.72
CA SER A 9 -10.32 11.23 24.06
C SER A 9 -11.59 10.39 24.10
N ASP A 10 -11.80 9.68 25.21
CA ASP A 10 -13.04 8.94 25.48
C ASP A 10 -14.20 9.87 25.92
N LEU A 11 -13.94 11.16 26.10
CA LEU A 11 -14.95 12.17 26.45
C LEU A 11 -15.74 12.62 25.22
N PRO A 12 -17.03 13.00 25.36
CA PRO A 12 -17.86 13.52 24.27
C PRO A 12 -17.51 14.99 23.95
N ALA A 13 -16.27 15.22 23.52
CA ALA A 13 -15.72 16.52 23.17
C ALA A 13 -15.32 16.56 21.68
N PRO A 14 -15.36 17.73 21.04
CA PRO A 14 -14.90 17.87 19.66
C PRO A 14 -13.40 17.58 19.56
N ARG A 15 -13.01 16.78 18.56
CA ARG A 15 -11.60 16.55 18.20
C ARG A 15 -11.11 17.67 17.28
N ILE A 16 -10.02 18.31 17.67
CA ILE A 16 -9.34 19.33 16.86
C ILE A 16 -8.08 18.69 16.27
N ILE A 17 -7.89 18.81 14.95
CA ILE A 17 -6.70 18.34 14.25
C ILE A 17 -5.95 19.57 13.75
N GLY A 18 -4.71 19.76 14.21
CA GLY A 18 -3.83 20.85 13.76
C GLY A 18 -3.11 20.52 12.45
N ASP A 19 -2.85 21.56 11.65
CA ASP A 19 -2.10 21.44 10.39
C ASP A 19 -0.58 21.65 10.57
N SER A 20 -0.15 22.15 11.72
CA SER A 20 1.25 22.40 12.02
C SER A 20 2.03 21.10 12.19
N ILE A 21 3.19 21.02 11.56
CA ILE A 21 4.15 19.92 11.67
C ILE A 21 5.53 20.47 11.98
N GLU A 22 6.40 19.61 12.52
CA GLU A 22 7.83 19.93 12.61
C GLU A 22 8.38 20.24 11.21
N PRO A 23 9.37 21.16 11.08
CA PRO A 23 9.96 21.50 9.79
C PRO A 23 10.41 20.25 9.03
N THR A 24 9.64 19.87 8.01
CA THR A 24 9.83 18.62 7.28
C THR A 24 10.19 18.94 5.84
N GLN A 25 11.23 18.29 5.33
CA GLN A 25 11.65 18.47 3.95
C GLN A 25 10.80 17.60 3.02
N SER A 26 10.23 18.22 1.98
CA SER A 26 9.56 17.50 0.90
C SER A 26 10.60 16.92 -0.06
N MET A 27 10.45 15.63 -0.39
CA MET A 27 11.35 14.92 -1.31
C MET A 27 11.05 15.18 -2.79
N VAL A 28 9.93 15.85 -3.11
CA VAL A 28 9.54 16.17 -4.49
C VAL A 28 10.23 17.44 -4.99
N ASP A 29 10.33 18.45 -4.12
CA ASP A 29 10.84 19.78 -4.46
C ASP A 29 11.98 20.26 -3.55
N GLY A 30 12.32 19.52 -2.49
CA GLY A 30 13.44 19.80 -1.59
C GLY A 30 13.20 20.90 -0.57
N LYS A 31 11.99 21.48 -0.51
CA LYS A 31 11.67 22.61 0.39
C LYS A 31 11.22 22.13 1.77
N LEU A 32 11.47 22.97 2.78
CA LEU A 32 10.99 22.75 4.14
C LEU A 32 9.58 23.31 4.31
N TYR A 33 8.71 22.50 4.92
CA TYR A 33 7.33 22.85 5.22
C TYR A 33 7.03 22.68 6.71
N THR A 34 6.26 23.61 7.26
CA THR A 34 5.71 23.57 8.63
C THR A 34 4.20 23.31 8.65
N SER A 35 3.58 23.20 7.47
CA SER A 35 2.16 22.89 7.28
C SER A 35 2.03 21.56 6.54
N LYS A 36 1.23 20.66 7.10
CA LYS A 36 0.97 19.33 6.54
C LYS A 36 0.18 19.42 5.23
N SER A 37 -0.81 20.31 5.17
CA SER A 37 -1.61 20.54 3.98
C SER A 37 -0.78 21.10 2.83
N ALA A 38 0.14 22.02 3.11
CA ALA A 38 1.08 22.58 2.14
C ALA A 38 2.03 21.50 1.60
N LEU A 39 2.61 20.69 2.48
CA LEU A 39 3.46 19.57 2.07
C LEU A 39 2.68 18.56 1.20
N ARG A 40 1.45 18.21 1.57
CA ARG A 40 0.60 17.29 0.77
C ARG A 40 0.19 17.83 -0.58
N SER A 41 0.14 19.15 -0.73
CA SER A 41 -0.19 19.77 -2.01
C SER A 41 0.88 19.45 -3.06
N THR A 42 2.15 19.30 -2.65
CA THR A 42 3.26 18.98 -3.56
C THR A 42 3.17 17.54 -4.08
N TYR A 43 2.47 16.65 -3.38
CA TYR A 43 2.29 15.26 -3.84
C TYR A 43 1.19 15.10 -4.87
N LYS A 44 0.31 16.09 -5.02
CA LYS A 44 -0.79 16.05 -5.99
C LYS A 44 -0.30 16.50 -7.38
N PRO A 45 -0.90 15.96 -8.47
CA PRO A 45 -0.58 16.36 -9.84
C PRO A 45 -0.62 17.88 -10.08
N SER A 46 -1.54 18.57 -9.41
CA SER A 46 -1.72 20.02 -9.53
C SER A 46 -0.60 20.84 -8.89
N GLY A 47 0.17 20.24 -7.98
CA GLY A 47 1.17 20.92 -7.15
C GLY A 47 2.61 20.50 -7.41
N ASN A 48 2.86 19.55 -8.31
CA ASN A 48 4.22 19.15 -8.69
C ASN A 48 4.54 19.39 -10.15
N LYS A 49 5.84 19.62 -10.39
CA LYS A 49 6.46 19.78 -11.72
C LYS A 49 6.20 18.60 -12.67
N ASP A 50 6.04 17.41 -12.12
CA ASP A 50 5.97 16.17 -12.89
C ASP A 50 4.52 15.82 -13.29
N GLY A 51 3.52 16.56 -12.80
CA GLY A 51 2.09 16.32 -13.08
C GLY A 51 1.60 14.93 -12.62
N LYS A 52 2.28 14.30 -11.66
CA LYS A 52 2.01 12.93 -11.21
C LYS A 52 1.46 12.92 -9.79
N SER A 53 0.70 11.88 -9.46
CA SER A 53 0.25 11.67 -8.09
C SER A 53 1.28 10.83 -7.35
N TYR A 54 1.83 11.36 -6.25
CA TYR A 54 2.71 10.62 -5.35
C TYR A 54 1.92 10.09 -4.15
N VAL A 55 2.36 8.95 -3.62
CA VAL A 55 1.80 8.34 -2.41
C VAL A 55 2.81 8.49 -1.28
N GLU A 56 2.37 8.99 -0.12
CA GLU A 56 3.18 9.01 1.10
C GLU A 56 3.31 7.58 1.63
N VAL A 57 4.51 7.01 1.59
CA VAL A 57 4.75 5.62 2.03
C VAL A 57 5.45 5.54 3.40
N GLY A 58 6.05 6.63 3.88
CA GLY A 58 6.78 6.63 5.15
C GLY A 58 7.91 5.61 5.15
N ASN A 59 7.98 4.79 6.21
CA ASN A 59 8.99 3.74 6.40
C ASN A 59 8.46 2.32 6.08
N ASP A 60 7.41 2.21 5.27
CA ASP A 60 6.88 0.90 4.89
C ASP A 60 7.85 0.18 3.93
N SER A 61 8.54 -0.81 4.49
CA SER A 61 9.49 -1.66 3.77
C SER A 61 8.86 -2.45 2.62
N SER A 62 7.55 -2.71 2.66
CA SER A 62 6.87 -3.49 1.61
C SER A 62 6.82 -2.75 0.27
N VAL A 63 6.90 -1.41 0.30
CA VAL A 63 6.86 -0.58 -0.89
C VAL A 63 8.24 -0.11 -1.32
N THR A 64 9.13 0.16 -0.35
CA THR A 64 10.51 0.58 -0.64
C THR A 64 11.41 -0.59 -1.05
N ASN A 65 11.16 -1.79 -0.52
CA ASN A 65 11.86 -3.02 -0.88
C ASN A 65 10.87 -4.18 -1.05
N PRO A 66 10.05 -4.15 -2.14
CA PRO A 66 9.06 -5.18 -2.37
C PRO A 66 9.74 -6.54 -2.50
N LYS A 67 9.34 -7.49 -1.65
CA LYS A 67 9.85 -8.86 -1.75
C LYS A 67 9.49 -9.40 -3.15
N PRO A 68 10.45 -9.99 -3.88
CA PRO A 68 10.16 -10.58 -5.18
C PRO A 68 9.00 -11.57 -5.07
N TYR A 69 8.04 -11.49 -5.98
CA TYR A 69 6.96 -12.47 -6.00
C TYR A 69 7.55 -13.86 -6.26
N VAL A 70 7.37 -14.75 -5.29
CA VAL A 70 7.78 -16.15 -5.42
C VAL A 70 6.60 -16.92 -5.99
N LYS A 71 6.74 -17.38 -7.25
CA LYS A 71 5.77 -18.29 -7.84
C LYS A 71 5.68 -19.56 -6.99
N PRO A 72 4.50 -19.97 -6.52
CA PRO A 72 4.35 -21.24 -5.81
C PRO A 72 4.78 -22.39 -6.72
N LYS A 73 5.47 -23.39 -6.16
CA LYS A 73 5.86 -24.58 -6.92
C LYS A 73 4.58 -25.33 -7.35
N PRO A 74 4.42 -25.67 -8.65
CA PRO A 74 3.26 -26.43 -9.10
C PRO A 74 3.22 -27.81 -8.43
N ASP A 75 2.05 -28.22 -7.93
CA ASP A 75 1.84 -29.59 -7.43
C ASP A 75 1.74 -30.56 -8.62
N ARG A 76 2.85 -31.24 -8.90
CA ARG A 76 2.93 -32.20 -10.00
C ARG A 76 1.97 -33.38 -9.83
N LYS A 77 1.61 -33.75 -8.59
CA LYS A 77 0.73 -34.88 -8.32
C LYS A 77 -0.70 -34.53 -8.70
N GLU A 78 -1.18 -33.36 -8.26
CA GLU A 78 -2.52 -32.87 -8.62
C GLU A 78 -2.65 -32.64 -10.12
N ILE A 79 -1.63 -32.03 -10.75
CA ILE A 79 -1.64 -31.81 -12.20
C ILE A 79 -1.77 -33.13 -12.97
N LYS A 80 -1.01 -34.16 -12.57
CA LYS A 80 -1.12 -35.49 -13.19
C LYS A 80 -2.46 -36.16 -12.96
N ALA A 81 -3.01 -36.05 -11.74
CA ALA A 81 -4.33 -36.59 -11.42
C ALA A 81 -5.44 -35.91 -12.25
N ALA A 82 -5.38 -34.57 -12.37
CA ALA A 82 -6.30 -33.80 -13.19
C ALA A 82 -6.21 -34.17 -14.68
N LEU A 83 -4.98 -34.30 -15.21
CA LEU A 83 -4.75 -34.78 -16.58
C LEU A 83 -5.32 -36.18 -16.80
N GLY A 84 -5.05 -37.13 -15.90
CA GLY A 84 -5.57 -38.49 -16.00
C GLY A 84 -7.11 -38.54 -16.01
N LYS A 85 -7.76 -37.75 -15.15
CA LYS A 85 -9.22 -37.61 -15.13
C LYS A 85 -9.76 -37.06 -16.46
N ALA A 86 -9.10 -36.03 -17.01
CA ALA A 86 -9.51 -35.43 -18.27
C ALA A 86 -9.37 -36.41 -19.47
N PHE A 87 -8.26 -37.15 -19.55
CA PHE A 87 -8.06 -38.17 -20.60
C PHE A 87 -9.07 -39.32 -20.50
N SER A 88 -9.37 -39.78 -19.29
CA SER A 88 -10.42 -40.78 -19.05
C SER A 88 -11.79 -40.28 -19.51
N GLN A 89 -12.15 -39.03 -19.20
CA GLN A 89 -13.43 -38.45 -19.58
C GLN A 89 -13.55 -38.22 -21.10
N ALA A 90 -12.44 -37.94 -21.78
CA ALA A 90 -12.40 -37.72 -23.22
C ALA A 90 -12.33 -39.01 -24.06
N GLY A 91 -12.33 -40.20 -23.43
CA GLY A 91 -12.23 -41.48 -24.14
C GLY A 91 -10.88 -41.71 -24.82
N LEU A 92 -9.84 -40.98 -24.39
CA LEU A 92 -8.47 -41.05 -24.92
C LEU A 92 -7.55 -41.93 -24.05
N GLY A 93 -8.10 -42.61 -23.04
CA GLY A 93 -7.38 -43.58 -22.23
C GLY A 93 -7.46 -44.97 -22.85
N ALA A 94 -6.31 -45.63 -23.02
CA ALA A 94 -6.24 -47.09 -23.20
C ALA A 94 -6.67 -47.82 -21.92
#